data_AF-A0A2M9NYT6-F1
#
_entry.id   AF-A0A2M9NYT6-F1
#
_cell.length_a   1.000
_cell.length_b   1.000
_cell.length_c   1.000
_cell.angle_alpha   90.00
_cell.angle_beta   90.00
_cell.angle_gamma   90.00
#
_symmetry.space_group_name_H-M   'P 1'
#
loop_
_entity.id
_entity.type
_entity.pdbx_description
1 polymer ?
#
loop_
_entity_poly.entity_id
_entity_poly.type
_entity_poly.pdbx_seq_one_letter_code
_entity_poly.pdbx_strand_id
1 'polypeptide(L)' 'MLEETLLAYIHNDRSASITAKQLHIHVNTLYQRIKKIEEKLNVSLSTPDDLLKIQLACFLKQHT' A
#
# COMPACT_ATOMS: atom_id res chain seq x y z
N MET A 1 3.95 -10.76 -0.41
CA MET A 1 4.90 -9.62 -0.44
C MET A 1 4.30 -8.29 -0.90
N LEU A 2 3.89 -8.09 -2.17
CA LEU A 2 3.35 -6.78 -2.60
C LEU A 2 1.98 -6.48 -1.97
N GLU A 3 1.12 -7.49 -1.88
CA GLU A 3 -0.17 -7.35 -1.24
C GLU A 3 -0.06 -7.01 0.25
N GLU A 4 0.79 -7.73 1.00
CA GLU A 4 1.10 -7.42 2.40
C GLU A 4 1.67 -6.01 2.54
N THR A 5 2.48 -5.59 1.56
CA THR A 5 3.02 -4.22 1.53
C THR A 5 1.91 -3.20 1.38
N LEU A 6 0.93 -3.44 0.50
CA LEU A 6 -0.22 -2.58 0.31
C LEU A 6 -1.08 -2.50 1.57
N LEU A 7 -1.42 -3.65 2.16
CA LEU A 7 -2.23 -3.71 3.38
C LEU A 7 -1.55 -2.99 4.54
N ALA A 8 -0.26 -3.25 4.78
CA ALA A 8 0.50 -2.56 5.82
C ALA A 8 0.63 -1.06 5.52
N TYR A 9 0.79 -0.66 4.27
CA TYR A 9 0.89 0.75 3.89
C TYR A 9 -0.41 1.51 4.14
N ILE A 10 -1.55 0.91 3.80
CA ILE A 10 -2.88 1.48 4.07
C ILE A 10 -3.18 1.51 5.57
N HIS A 11 -2.83 0.44 6.30
CA HIS A 11 -3.05 0.36 7.75
C HIS A 11 -2.22 1.38 8.54
N ASN A 12 -1.04 1.75 8.03
CA ASN A 12 -0.17 2.77 8.65
C ASN A 12 -0.42 4.18 8.08
N ASP A 13 -1.63 4.50 7.59
CA ASP A 13 -1.99 5.83 7.08
C ASP A 13 -1.05 6.36 5.96
N ARG A 14 -0.54 5.46 5.11
CA ARG A 14 0.45 5.75 4.06
C ARG A 14 1.82 6.20 4.59
N SER A 15 2.11 5.94 5.86
CA SER A 15 3.43 6.22 6.42
C SER A 15 4.46 5.20 5.92
N ALA A 16 5.22 5.60 4.91
CA ALA A 16 6.29 4.78 4.34
C ALA A 16 7.33 4.37 5.39
N SER A 17 7.67 5.27 6.31
CA SER A 17 8.65 5.02 7.37
C SER A 17 8.18 3.94 8.35
N ILE A 18 6.92 4.02 8.80
CA ILE A 18 6.35 3.04 9.75
C ILE A 18 6.18 1.69 9.05
N THR A 19 5.65 1.71 7.83
CA THR A 19 5.42 0.50 7.03
C THR A 19 6.73 -0.23 6.73
N ALA A 20 7.79 0.51 6.34
CA ALA A 20 9.11 -0.05 6.08
C ALA A 20 9.70 -0.71 7.34
N LYS A 21 9.55 -0.05 8.51
CA LYS A 21 9.97 -0.61 9.80
C LYS A 21 9.19 -1.89 10.15
N GLN A 22 7.88 -1.90 9.95
CA GLN A 22 7.03 -3.07 10.20
C GLN A 22 7.37 -4.25 9.29
N LEU A 23 7.67 -3.98 8.02
CA LEU A 23 8.03 -5.00 7.04
C LEU A 23 9.52 -5.38 7.09
N HIS A 24 10.30 -4.79 8.00
CA HIS A 24 11.75 -4.97 8.13
C HIS A 24 12.51 -4.73 6.80
N ILE A 25 12.09 -3.73 6.04
CA ILE A 25 12.72 -3.32 4.77
C ILE A 25 13.14 -1.86 4.81
N HIS A 26 14.02 -1.47 3.88
CA HIS A 26 14.35 -0.07 3.69
C HIS A 26 13.19 0.69 3.02
N VAL A 27 13.02 1.97 3.34
CA VAL A 27 11.95 2.81 2.79
C VAL A 27 12.01 2.91 1.26
N ASN A 28 13.21 2.95 0.68
CA ASN A 28 13.39 2.92 -0.79
C ASN A 28 12.84 1.62 -1.41
N THR A 29 13.03 0.48 -0.76
CA THR A 29 12.47 -0.79 -1.21
C THR A 29 10.95 -0.77 -1.11
N LEU A 30 10.40 -0.14 -0.07
CA LEU A 30 8.97 0.07 0.05
C LEU A 30 8.43 0.91 -1.12
N TYR A 31 9.05 2.05 -1.45
CA TYR A 31 8.65 2.89 -2.58
C TYR A 31 8.67 2.13 -3.91
N GLN A 32 9.70 1.30 -4.15
CA GLN A 32 9.74 0.45 -5.34
C GLN A 32 8.59 -0.56 -5.38
N ARG A 33 8.20 -1.12 -4.23
CA ARG A 33 7.05 -2.03 -4.14
C ARG A 33 5.74 -1.30 -4.36
N ILE A 34 5.56 -0.12 -3.77
CA ILE A 34 4.39 0.73 -3.96
C ILE A 34 4.22 1.10 -5.44
N LYS A 35 5.30 1.56 -6.09
CA LYS A 35 5.28 1.87 -7.52
C LYS A 35 4.87 0.65 -8.37
N LYS A 36 5.41 -0.54 -8.05
CA LYS A 36 5.00 -1.79 -8.72
C LYS A 36 3.52 -2.13 -8.49
N ILE A 37 2.95 -1.76 -7.35
CA ILE A 37 1.53 -1.97 -7.05
C ILE A 37 0.67 -0.99 -7.87
N GLU A 38 1.04 0.29 -7.91
CA GLU A 38 0.41 1.31 -8.74
C GLU A 38 0.41 0.90 -10.22
N GLU A 39 1.54 0.43 -10.75
CA GLU A 39 1.66 -0.06 -12.12
C GLU A 39 0.79 -1.30 -12.38
N LYS A 40 0.72 -2.25 -11.44
CA LYS A 40 -0.08 -3.48 -11.61
C LYS A 40 -1.58 -3.25 -11.55
N LEU A 41 -2.02 -2.34 -10.68
CA LEU A 41 -3.43 -2.03 -10.49
C LEU A 41 -3.90 -0.90 -11.40
N ASN A 42 -2.96 -0.23 -12.08
CA ASN A 42 -3.19 0.96 -12.89
C ASN A 42 -3.92 2.06 -12.09
N VAL A 43 -3.45 2.28 -10.87
CA VAL A 43 -3.99 3.24 -9.89
C VAL A 43 -2.87 4.15 -9.40
N SER A 44 -3.23 5.34 -8.90
CA SER A 44 -2.29 6.19 -8.16
C SER A 44 -2.68 6.30 -6.69
N LEU A 45 -1.83 5.84 -5.77
CA LEU A 45 -2.03 6.02 -4.32
C LEU A 45 -1.86 7.48 -3.88
N SER A 46 -1.48 8.35 -4.82
CA SER A 46 -1.41 9.80 -4.63
C SER A 46 -2.73 10.51 -4.93
N THR A 47 -3.63 9.90 -5.71
CA THR A 47 -4.96 10.47 -5.99
C THR A 47 -5.96 10.02 -4.92
N PRO A 48 -6.80 10.93 -4.38
CA PRO A 48 -7.78 10.58 -3.35
C PRO A 48 -8.77 9.51 -3.80
N ASP A 49 -9.21 9.56 -5.06
CA ASP A 49 -10.19 8.62 -5.62
C ASP A 49 -9.66 7.20 -5.69
N ASP A 50 -8.45 7.01 -6.19
CA ASP A 50 -7.85 5.68 -6.28
C ASP A 50 -7.42 5.17 -4.90
N LEU A 51 -6.96 6.06 -4.03
CA LEU A 51 -6.69 5.71 -2.64
C LEU A 51 -7.96 5.16 -1.97
N LEU A 52 -9.11 5.83 -2.14
CA LEU A 52 -10.38 5.38 -1.57
C LEU A 52 -10.76 4.00 -2.11
N LYS A 53 -10.62 3.76 -3.42
CA LYS A 53 -10.87 2.44 -4.02
C LYS A 53 -9.99 1.36 -3.40
N ILE A 54 -8.71 1.66 -3.19
CA ILE A 54 -7.75 0.72 -2.59
C ILE A 54 -8.05 0.48 -1.11
N GLN A 55 -8.39 1.52 -0.35
CA GLN A 55 -8.81 1.39 1.04
C GLN A 55 -10.05 0.50 1.17
N LEU A 56 -11.04 0.72 0.30
CA LEU A 56 -12.26 -0.08 0.27
C LEU A 56 -11.95 -1.54 -0.11
N ALA A 57 -11.12 -1.77 -1.13
CA ALA A 57 -10.71 -3.12 -1.53
C ALA A 57 -9.96 -3.85 -0.40
N CYS A 58 -9.06 -3.16 0.31
CA CYS A 58 -8.36 -3.71 1.48
C CYS A 58 -9.33 -4.04 2.62
N PHE A 59 -10.29 -3.14 2.89
CA PHE A 59 -11.31 -3.34 3.91
C PHE A 59 -12.21 -4.55 3.61
N LEU A 60 -12.75 -4.64 2.39
CA LEU A 60 -13.59 -5.77 1.96
C LEU A 60 -12.82 -7.09 2.07
N LYS A 61 -11.54 -7.09 1.72
CA LYS A 61 -10.69 -8.28 1.80
C LYS A 61 -10.45 -8.76 3.23
N GLN A 62 -10.36 -7.86 4.21
CA GLN A 62 -10.19 -8.24 5.63
C GLN A 62 -11.47 -8.81 6.25
N HIS A 63 -12.62 -8.54 5.64
CA HIS A 63 -13.95 -8.94 6.11
C HIS A 63 -14.61 -10.03 5.25
N THR A 64 -13.87 -10.64 4.30
CA THR A 64 -14.33 -11.76 3.46
C THR A 64 -13.43 -12.96 3.67
#